data_AF-A0A376CWV4-F1
#
_entry.id   AF-A0A376CWV4-F1
#
_cell.length_a   1.000
_cell.length_b   1.000
_cell.length_c   1.000
_cell.angle_alpha   90.00
_cell.angle_beta   90.00
_cell.angle_gamma   90.00
#
_symmetry.space_group_name_H-M   'P 1'
#
loop_
_entity.id
_entity.type
_entity.pdbx_description
1 polymer ?
#
loop_
_entity_poly.entity_id
_entity_poly.type
_entity_poly.pdbx_seq_one_letter_code
_entity_poly.pdbx_strand_id
1 'polypeptide(L)'
;MTPEQIRTLRGPLLVRTAGEQSSTFDQRLLQSGADHEWQHADPWRVLRIQGEFVDGFDALAKLPKAVTVFGSARSREEDPIYRLGVTVGKRLAEAQYAVITGGGPGVMEAANRGAHEAGGLSVGLGIELPHEQGLNPYVDLGLNFRYFFARKTMFLKYSQAFICLPGGMGTMDEFFEVMCMVQTGKVTNYPIVLMGTDYWSGLVEWMKRTLADGGFINPEDLDLFLVTDDPDEALAHIVAAHKVMSDKRIREQEDK
;
A
#
# COMPACT_ATOMS: atom_id res chain seq x y z
N MET A 1 -5.78 18.36 58.75
CA MET A 1 -5.95 19.18 57.54
C MET A 1 -7.44 19.48 57.39
N THR A 2 -7.85 20.74 57.52
CA THR A 2 -9.26 21.15 57.47
C THR A 2 -9.79 21.23 56.03
N PRO A 3 -11.11 21.09 55.80
CA PRO A 3 -11.72 21.23 54.46
C PRO A 3 -11.48 22.56 53.76
N GLU A 4 -11.03 23.57 54.52
CA GLU A 4 -10.83 24.99 54.16
C GLU A 4 -9.49 25.30 53.47
N GLN A 5 -8.59 24.32 53.33
CA GLN A 5 -7.37 24.50 52.54
C GLN A 5 -7.72 24.78 51.07
N ILE A 6 -7.16 25.87 50.51
CA ILE A 6 -7.38 26.31 49.12
C ILE A 6 -7.17 25.13 48.17
N ARG A 7 -8.22 24.80 47.40
CA ARG A 7 -8.19 23.72 46.39
C ARG A 7 -8.04 24.36 45.03
N THR A 8 -7.09 23.89 44.24
CA THR A 8 -6.87 24.39 42.88
C THR A 8 -7.05 23.24 41.89
N LEU A 9 -7.86 23.47 40.86
CA LEU A 9 -8.05 22.54 39.75
C LEU A 9 -6.90 22.72 38.75
N ARG A 10 -6.27 21.62 38.34
CA ARG A 10 -5.19 21.57 37.34
C ARG A 10 -5.54 20.52 36.29
N GLY A 11 -6.20 20.92 35.22
CA GLY A 11 -6.79 19.97 34.27
C GLY A 11 -7.79 19.04 34.99
N PRO A 12 -7.68 17.70 34.87
CA PRO A 12 -8.57 16.77 35.56
C PRO A 12 -8.22 16.54 37.05
N LEU A 13 -7.15 17.15 37.58
CA LEU A 13 -6.67 16.90 38.94
C LEU A 13 -7.10 17.99 39.92
N LEU A 14 -7.57 17.58 41.11
CA LEU A 14 -7.83 18.47 42.25
C LEU A 14 -6.65 18.39 43.23
N VAL A 15 -5.88 19.48 43.37
CA VAL A 15 -4.65 19.50 44.18
C VAL A 15 -4.80 20.48 45.35
N ARG A 16 -4.26 20.11 46.52
CA ARG A 16 -4.23 20.94 47.76
C ARG A 16 -2.81 21.44 48.02
N THR A 17 -2.29 22.30 47.16
CA THR A 17 -0.95 22.89 47.31
C THR A 17 -0.99 24.37 46.94
N ALA A 18 -0.27 25.19 47.70
CA ALA A 18 -0.13 26.63 47.44
C ALA A 18 0.81 26.84 46.25
N GLY A 19 0.24 26.93 45.06
CA GLY A 19 0.96 27.34 43.85
C GLY A 19 -0.05 27.84 42.83
N GLU A 20 -0.12 29.16 42.69
CA GLU A 20 -0.90 29.82 41.64
C GLU A 20 -0.36 29.38 40.27
N GLN A 21 -1.22 28.81 39.43
CA GLN A 21 -0.90 28.64 38.02
C GLN A 21 -1.09 29.99 37.33
N SER A 22 0.00 30.61 36.89
CA SER A 22 -0.01 31.92 36.22
C SER A 22 -0.51 31.87 34.76
N SER A 23 -0.68 30.67 34.20
CA SER A 23 -1.20 30.44 32.84
C SER A 23 -2.01 29.15 32.74
N THR A 24 -2.97 29.12 31.82
CA THR A 24 -3.75 27.90 31.50
C THR A 24 -2.92 26.94 30.63
N PHE A 25 -3.35 25.67 30.54
CA PHE A 25 -2.73 24.71 29.63
C PHE A 25 -2.88 25.14 28.16
N ASP A 26 -4.06 25.65 27.78
CA ASP A 26 -4.31 26.18 26.43
C ASP A 26 -3.43 27.40 26.13
N GLN A 27 -3.25 28.31 27.09
CA GLN A 27 -2.38 29.46 26.91
C GLN A 27 -0.93 29.02 26.64
N ARG A 28 -0.43 28.00 27.33
CA ARG A 28 0.92 27.45 27.07
C ARG A 28 1.01 26.70 25.74
N LEU A 29 -0.06 26.01 25.33
CA LEU A 29 -0.12 25.30 24.04
C LEU A 29 -0.17 26.27 22.84
N LEU A 30 -0.96 27.34 22.97
CA LEU A 30 -1.23 28.30 21.90
C LEU A 30 -0.24 29.48 21.86
N GLN A 31 0.67 29.56 22.84
CA GLN A 31 1.71 30.60 22.88
C GLN A 31 2.80 30.28 21.85
N SER A 32 2.87 31.11 20.81
CA SER A 32 3.89 31.01 19.75
C SER A 32 5.29 31.30 20.32
N GLY A 33 6.19 30.32 20.30
CA GLY A 33 7.58 30.50 20.75
C GLY A 33 8.33 29.26 21.24
N ALA A 34 7.81 28.05 21.02
CA ALA A 34 8.53 26.83 21.38
C ALA A 34 9.67 26.54 20.38
N ASP A 35 10.78 26.02 20.89
CA ASP A 35 11.83 25.39 20.08
C ASP A 35 11.21 24.29 19.19
N HIS A 36 11.61 24.22 17.93
CA HIS A 36 11.05 23.29 16.94
C HIS A 36 11.90 22.03 16.75
N GLU A 37 13.04 21.89 17.43
CA GLU A 37 13.94 20.73 17.26
C GLU A 37 13.25 19.38 17.54
N TRP A 38 12.24 19.35 18.42
CA TRP A 38 11.46 18.14 18.69
C TRP A 38 10.77 17.57 17.45
N GLN A 39 10.47 18.39 16.43
CA GLN A 39 9.84 17.92 15.19
C GLN A 39 10.74 16.97 14.38
N HIS A 40 12.05 17.01 14.62
CA HIS A 40 13.04 16.14 13.97
C HIS A 40 13.50 15.00 14.88
N ALA A 41 13.09 14.99 16.15
CA ALA A 41 13.43 13.96 17.11
C ALA A 41 12.59 12.69 16.92
N ASP A 42 13.16 11.54 17.26
CA ASP A 42 12.51 10.23 17.10
C ASP A 42 11.18 10.09 17.84
N PRO A 43 10.97 10.65 19.05
CA PRO A 43 9.66 10.60 19.70
C PRO A 43 8.54 11.22 18.85
N TRP A 44 8.82 12.33 18.16
CA TRP A 44 7.83 12.93 17.26
C TRP A 44 7.65 12.12 15.97
N ARG A 45 8.72 11.52 15.46
CA ARG A 45 8.62 10.61 14.30
C ARG A 45 7.72 9.42 14.61
N VAL A 46 7.80 8.83 15.80
CA VAL A 46 6.89 7.73 16.21
C VAL A 46 5.43 8.18 16.14
N LEU A 47 5.10 9.38 16.63
CA LEU A 47 3.74 9.91 16.57
C LEU A 47 3.29 10.18 15.12
N ARG A 48 4.18 10.69 14.26
CA ARG A 48 3.87 10.89 12.82
C ARG A 48 3.66 9.57 12.09
N ILE A 49 4.49 8.56 12.38
CA ILE A 49 4.34 7.20 11.83
C ILE A 49 3.00 6.61 12.25
N GLN A 50 2.65 6.73 13.54
CA GLN A 50 1.35 6.30 14.03
C GLN A 50 0.20 7.00 13.28
N GLY A 51 0.31 8.32 13.06
CA GLY A 51 -0.64 9.10 12.28
C GLY A 51 -0.85 8.53 10.87
N GLU A 52 0.22 8.22 10.13
CA GLU A 52 0.09 7.64 8.79
C GLU A 52 -0.60 6.27 8.77
N PHE A 53 -0.40 5.45 9.81
CA PHE A 53 -1.16 4.20 9.94
C PHE A 53 -2.63 4.44 10.22
N VAL A 54 -2.97 5.41 11.08
CA VAL A 54 -4.36 5.76 11.38
C VAL A 54 -5.06 6.26 10.12
N ASP A 55 -4.46 7.24 9.43
CA ASP A 55 -5.03 7.84 8.21
C ASP A 55 -5.19 6.78 7.10
N GLY A 56 -4.16 5.94 6.89
CA GLY A 56 -4.20 4.86 5.91
C GLY A 56 -5.26 3.81 6.24
N PHE A 57 -5.40 3.44 7.51
CA PHE A 57 -6.37 2.43 7.90
C PHE A 57 -7.81 2.92 7.81
N ASP A 58 -8.07 4.18 8.15
CA ASP A 58 -9.40 4.77 8.09
C ASP A 58 -9.85 4.97 6.64
N ALA A 59 -8.99 5.56 5.80
CA ALA A 59 -9.31 5.82 4.40
C ALA A 59 -9.58 4.54 3.59
N LEU A 60 -8.85 3.46 3.88
CA LEU A 60 -8.95 2.19 3.14
C LEU A 60 -9.90 1.18 3.83
N ALA A 61 -10.54 1.53 4.95
CA ALA A 61 -11.34 0.61 5.76
C ALA A 61 -12.49 -0.08 4.99
N LYS A 62 -13.09 0.63 4.03
CA LYS A 62 -14.26 0.18 3.26
C LYS A 62 -13.93 -0.23 1.84
N LEU A 63 -12.65 -0.45 1.55
CA LEU A 63 -12.19 -0.81 0.23
C LEU A 63 -12.73 -2.20 -0.13
N PRO A 64 -13.32 -2.40 -1.34
CA PRO A 64 -13.78 -3.70 -1.77
C PRO A 64 -12.60 -4.66 -1.99
N LYS A 65 -12.84 -5.84 -2.57
CA LYS A 65 -11.73 -6.67 -3.03
C LYS A 65 -10.85 -5.87 -4.02
N ALA A 66 -9.54 -6.02 -3.92
CA ALA A 66 -8.60 -5.21 -4.66
C ALA A 66 -7.34 -5.96 -5.07
N VAL A 67 -6.78 -5.51 -6.18
CA VAL A 67 -5.50 -6.01 -6.71
C VAL A 67 -4.53 -4.86 -6.76
N THR A 68 -3.32 -5.09 -6.25
CA THR A 68 -2.25 -4.10 -6.37
C THR A 68 -1.48 -4.33 -7.66
N VAL A 69 -1.26 -3.26 -8.43
CA VAL A 69 -0.55 -3.29 -9.70
C VAL A 69 0.71 -2.44 -9.60
N PHE A 70 1.85 -3.05 -9.90
CA PHE A 70 3.17 -2.40 -9.94
C PHE A 70 3.80 -2.48 -11.32
N GLY A 71 4.69 -1.55 -11.60
CA GLY A 71 5.49 -1.53 -12.82
C GLY A 71 6.34 -0.27 -12.88
N SER A 72 7.00 -0.09 -14.02
CA SER A 72 7.88 1.05 -14.24
C SER A 72 7.14 2.39 -14.16
N ALA A 73 7.69 3.34 -13.39
CA ALA A 73 7.26 4.74 -13.38
C ALA A 73 7.72 5.52 -14.63
N ARG A 74 8.60 4.93 -15.45
CA ARG A 74 9.27 5.60 -16.57
C ARG A 74 8.64 5.30 -17.94
N SER A 75 7.67 4.40 -17.98
CA SER A 75 6.99 4.02 -19.22
C SER A 75 6.18 5.17 -19.78
N ARG A 76 6.13 5.31 -21.10
CA ARG A 76 5.33 6.32 -21.80
C ARG A 76 4.08 5.70 -22.39
N GLU A 77 3.08 6.52 -22.71
CA GLU A 77 1.80 6.07 -23.26
C GLU A 77 1.95 5.24 -24.56
N GLU A 78 2.98 5.53 -25.35
CA GLU A 78 3.24 4.83 -26.60
C GLU A 78 3.79 3.42 -26.38
N ASP A 79 4.41 3.16 -25.23
CA ASP A 79 5.11 1.92 -24.92
C ASP A 79 4.11 0.76 -24.79
N PRO A 80 4.42 -0.44 -25.34
CA PRO A 80 3.55 -1.62 -25.22
C PRO A 80 3.19 -1.96 -23.77
N ILE A 81 4.13 -1.78 -22.84
CA ILE A 81 3.94 -2.04 -21.40
C ILE A 81 2.92 -1.08 -20.76
N TYR A 82 2.81 0.16 -21.25
CA TYR A 82 1.80 1.10 -20.76
C TYR A 82 0.42 0.63 -21.22
N ARG A 83 0.25 0.30 -22.50
CA ARG A 83 -1.04 -0.22 -23.03
C ARG A 83 -1.48 -1.50 -22.34
N LEU A 84 -0.51 -2.37 -22.02
CA LEU A 84 -0.75 -3.56 -21.22
C LEU A 84 -1.26 -3.19 -19.83
N GLY A 85 -0.65 -2.20 -19.16
CA GLY A 85 -1.12 -1.67 -17.88
C GLY A 85 -2.57 -1.16 -17.93
N VAL A 86 -2.94 -0.41 -18.98
CA VAL A 86 -4.32 0.05 -19.20
C VAL A 86 -5.28 -1.13 -19.33
N THR A 87 -4.89 -2.15 -20.09
CA THR A 87 -5.72 -3.33 -20.30
C THR A 87 -5.90 -4.12 -18.99
N VAL A 88 -4.82 -4.33 -18.23
CA VAL A 88 -4.86 -4.97 -16.91
C VAL A 88 -5.80 -4.21 -15.97
N GLY A 89 -5.65 -2.88 -15.86
CA GLY A 89 -6.50 -2.05 -15.01
C GLY A 89 -7.98 -2.15 -15.38
N LYS A 90 -8.28 -2.12 -16.68
CA LYS A 90 -9.64 -2.28 -17.21
C LYS A 90 -10.22 -3.66 -16.87
N ARG A 91 -9.47 -4.75 -17.10
CA ARG A 91 -9.93 -6.12 -16.81
C ARG A 91 -10.23 -6.33 -15.34
N LEU A 92 -9.38 -5.80 -14.46
CA LEU A 92 -9.59 -5.87 -13.01
C LEU A 92 -10.87 -5.14 -12.59
N ALA A 93 -11.10 -3.94 -13.12
CA ALA A 93 -12.31 -3.17 -12.86
C ALA A 93 -13.57 -3.86 -13.39
N GLU A 94 -13.54 -4.41 -14.60
CA GLU A 94 -14.63 -5.22 -15.19
C GLU A 94 -14.97 -6.45 -14.31
N ALA A 95 -13.97 -7.01 -13.64
CA ALA A 95 -14.11 -8.11 -12.67
C ALA A 95 -14.43 -7.65 -11.23
N GLN A 96 -14.79 -6.38 -11.05
CA GLN A 96 -15.16 -5.75 -9.77
C GLN A 96 -14.05 -5.74 -8.72
N TYR A 97 -12.79 -5.74 -9.12
CA TYR A 97 -11.67 -5.42 -8.24
C TYR A 97 -11.39 -3.92 -8.26
N ALA A 98 -11.17 -3.33 -7.09
CA ALA A 98 -10.48 -2.05 -7.02
C ALA A 98 -9.01 -2.24 -7.45
N VAL A 99 -8.45 -1.24 -8.12
CA VAL A 99 -7.06 -1.25 -8.57
C VAL A 99 -6.26 -0.32 -7.69
N ILE A 100 -5.28 -0.86 -6.98
CA ILE A 100 -4.38 -0.10 -6.11
C ILE A 100 -3.02 0.02 -6.82
N THR A 101 -2.48 1.22 -6.91
CA THR A 101 -1.14 1.46 -7.46
C THR A 101 -0.34 2.37 -6.55
N GLY A 102 0.92 2.61 -6.91
CA GLY A 102 1.73 3.64 -6.28
C GLY A 102 1.33 5.08 -6.62
N GLY A 103 0.32 5.30 -7.47
CA GLY A 103 -0.21 6.62 -7.82
C GLY A 103 0.70 7.49 -8.69
N GLY A 104 1.90 7.02 -9.05
CA GLY A 104 2.85 7.76 -9.90
C GLY A 104 2.56 7.64 -11.40
N PRO A 105 3.48 8.12 -12.25
CA PRO A 105 3.38 8.03 -13.71
C PRO A 105 3.65 6.62 -14.25
N GLY A 106 3.65 6.48 -15.57
CA GLY A 106 4.01 5.25 -16.27
C GLY A 106 2.99 4.14 -16.07
N VAL A 107 3.44 2.93 -15.74
CA VAL A 107 2.54 1.78 -15.59
C VAL A 107 1.53 1.96 -14.45
N MET A 108 1.90 2.67 -13.38
CA MET A 108 0.98 2.97 -12.29
C MET A 108 -0.21 3.79 -12.81
N GLU A 109 0.07 4.87 -13.54
CA GLU A 109 -0.94 5.67 -14.22
C GLU A 109 -1.74 4.83 -15.22
N ALA A 110 -1.09 3.99 -16.03
CA ALA A 110 -1.78 3.14 -16.99
C ALA A 110 -2.83 2.24 -16.33
N ALA A 111 -2.48 1.57 -15.23
CA ALA A 111 -3.40 0.72 -14.48
C ALA A 111 -4.53 1.53 -13.82
N ASN A 112 -4.23 2.71 -13.25
CA ASN A 112 -5.24 3.61 -12.71
C ASN A 112 -6.21 4.08 -13.80
N ARG A 113 -5.69 4.50 -14.96
CA ARG A 113 -6.46 4.93 -16.12
C ARG A 113 -7.41 3.84 -16.60
N GLY A 114 -6.90 2.63 -16.81
CA GLY A 114 -7.71 1.50 -17.24
C GLY A 114 -8.87 1.20 -16.27
N ALA A 115 -8.61 1.26 -14.97
CA ALA A 115 -9.62 1.04 -13.95
C ALA A 115 -10.67 2.15 -13.91
N HIS A 116 -10.22 3.41 -13.91
CA HIS A 116 -11.06 4.60 -13.86
C HIS A 116 -11.97 4.71 -15.09
N GLU A 117 -11.42 4.55 -16.30
CA GLU A 117 -12.18 4.62 -17.57
C GLU A 117 -13.20 3.48 -17.69
N ALA A 118 -12.98 2.35 -17.00
CA ALA A 118 -13.92 1.24 -16.91
C ALA A 118 -14.99 1.40 -15.81
N GLY A 119 -14.97 2.52 -15.07
CA GLY A 119 -15.90 2.80 -13.97
C GLY A 119 -15.60 2.01 -12.69
N GLY A 120 -14.41 1.42 -12.56
CA GLY A 120 -13.94 0.79 -11.34
C GLY A 120 -13.31 1.78 -10.36
N LEU A 121 -13.06 1.35 -9.12
CA LEU A 121 -12.38 2.18 -8.12
C LEU A 121 -10.86 2.18 -8.35
N SER A 122 -10.31 3.35 -8.67
CA SER A 122 -8.87 3.55 -8.86
C SER A 122 -8.22 4.21 -7.64
N VAL A 123 -7.24 3.54 -7.04
CA VAL A 123 -6.58 3.96 -5.79
C VAL A 123 -5.10 4.23 -6.04
N GLY A 124 -4.60 5.35 -5.52
CA GLY A 124 -3.20 5.76 -5.62
C GLY A 124 -2.60 5.98 -4.25
N LEU A 125 -1.64 5.14 -3.87
CA LEU A 125 -0.87 5.29 -2.64
C LEU A 125 0.48 5.91 -3.00
N GLY A 126 0.55 7.24 -2.99
CA GLY A 126 1.75 8.02 -3.28
C GLY A 126 2.82 7.94 -2.18
N ILE A 127 4.02 8.38 -2.51
CA ILE A 127 5.14 8.53 -1.56
C ILE A 127 5.83 9.87 -1.81
N GLU A 128 6.19 10.57 -0.74
CA GLU A 128 6.95 11.82 -0.80
C GLU A 128 8.35 11.56 -1.40
N LEU A 129 8.60 12.11 -2.59
CA LEU A 129 9.90 12.04 -3.28
C LEU A 129 10.40 13.44 -3.66
N PRO A 130 11.72 13.64 -3.79
CA PRO A 130 12.30 14.95 -4.10
C PRO A 130 11.90 15.52 -5.47
N HIS A 131 11.58 14.67 -6.45
CA HIS A 131 11.41 15.07 -7.85
C HIS A 131 10.14 14.51 -8.53
N GLU A 132 9.55 13.45 -7.99
CA GLU A 132 8.31 12.85 -8.50
C GLU A 132 7.17 13.40 -7.65
N GLN A 133 6.49 14.44 -8.14
CA GLN A 133 5.46 15.15 -7.38
C GLN A 133 4.08 14.94 -7.99
N GLY A 134 3.18 14.36 -7.19
CA GLY A 134 1.75 14.27 -7.45
C GLY A 134 1.24 12.86 -7.71
N LEU A 135 -0.04 12.68 -7.44
CA LEU A 135 -0.79 11.51 -7.91
C LEU A 135 -1.22 11.75 -9.36
N ASN A 136 -1.23 10.70 -10.17
CA ASN A 136 -1.69 10.78 -11.56
C ASN A 136 -3.20 11.14 -11.63
N PRO A 137 -3.69 11.68 -12.76
CA PRO A 137 -5.03 12.25 -12.85
C PRO A 137 -6.17 11.22 -12.82
N TYR A 138 -5.85 9.92 -12.84
CA TYR A 138 -6.83 8.82 -12.85
C TYR A 138 -7.01 8.17 -11.48
N VAL A 139 -6.46 8.77 -10.42
CA VAL A 139 -6.66 8.32 -9.03
C VAL A 139 -7.95 8.92 -8.47
N ASP A 140 -8.88 8.05 -8.07
CA ASP A 140 -10.15 8.44 -7.41
C ASP A 140 -9.98 8.59 -5.89
N LEU A 141 -9.22 7.67 -5.29
CA LEU A 141 -8.88 7.66 -3.87
C LEU A 141 -7.36 7.73 -3.70
N GLY A 142 -6.88 8.87 -3.22
CA GLY A 142 -5.46 9.16 -3.09
C GLY A 142 -5.00 9.31 -1.64
N LEU A 143 -3.89 8.67 -1.29
CA LEU A 143 -3.13 8.96 -0.07
C LEU A 143 -1.68 9.27 -0.46
N ASN A 144 -1.03 10.19 0.24
CA ASN A 144 0.39 10.47 0.02
C ASN A 144 1.17 10.25 1.32
N PHE A 145 1.97 9.19 1.35
CA PHE A 145 2.74 8.78 2.52
C PHE A 145 4.11 9.47 2.55
N ARG A 146 4.70 9.60 3.73
CA ARG A 146 6.10 9.98 3.89
C ARG A 146 6.98 8.78 4.21
N TYR A 147 6.43 7.79 4.91
CA TYR A 147 7.18 6.61 5.33
C TYR A 147 6.90 5.42 4.42
N PHE A 148 7.95 4.94 3.74
CA PHE A 148 7.87 3.80 2.81
C PHE A 148 7.20 2.56 3.42
N PHE A 149 7.56 2.20 4.65
CA PHE A 149 7.05 0.99 5.29
C PHE A 149 5.56 1.08 5.67
N ALA A 150 5.05 2.29 5.97
CA ALA A 150 3.64 2.50 6.24
C ALA A 150 2.83 2.26 4.95
N ARG A 151 3.30 2.84 3.84
CA ARG A 151 2.75 2.63 2.49
C ARG A 151 2.75 1.14 2.09
N LYS A 152 3.88 0.44 2.25
CA LYS A 152 4.02 -1.00 1.97
C LYS A 152 2.99 -1.85 2.71
N THR A 153 2.78 -1.53 3.98
CA THR A 153 1.75 -2.20 4.78
C THR A 153 0.35 -2.05 4.16
N MET A 154 0.03 -0.90 3.57
CA MET A 154 -1.27 -0.66 2.95
C MET A 154 -1.47 -1.51 1.69
N PHE A 155 -0.41 -1.69 0.86
CA PHE A 155 -0.48 -2.60 -0.28
C PHE A 155 -0.84 -4.01 0.15
N LEU A 156 -0.10 -4.58 1.11
CA LEU A 156 -0.31 -5.95 1.59
C LEU A 156 -1.66 -6.14 2.30
N LYS A 157 -2.09 -5.17 3.12
CA LYS A 157 -3.30 -5.30 3.94
C LYS A 157 -4.60 -5.15 3.14
N TYR A 158 -4.62 -4.25 2.15
CA TYR A 158 -5.84 -3.85 1.45
C TYR A 158 -6.02 -4.46 0.07
N SER A 159 -5.02 -5.17 -0.46
CA SER A 159 -5.17 -6.00 -1.66
C SER A 159 -5.21 -7.49 -1.31
N GLN A 160 -5.61 -8.32 -2.27
CA GLN A 160 -5.64 -9.78 -2.15
C GLN A 160 -4.83 -10.47 -3.24
N ALA A 161 -4.33 -9.71 -4.21
CA ALA A 161 -3.49 -10.21 -5.29
C ALA A 161 -2.52 -9.13 -5.75
N PHE A 162 -1.49 -9.58 -6.47
CA PHE A 162 -0.45 -8.72 -7.02
C PHE A 162 -0.26 -8.95 -8.51
N ILE A 163 -0.13 -7.87 -9.28
CA ILE A 163 0.32 -7.94 -10.67
C ILE A 163 1.53 -7.03 -10.84
N CYS A 164 2.66 -7.60 -11.25
CA CYS A 164 3.88 -6.87 -11.59
C CYS A 164 4.07 -6.86 -13.09
N LEU A 165 3.94 -5.68 -13.69
CA LEU A 165 4.40 -5.39 -15.04
C LEU A 165 5.89 -5.08 -15.05
N PRO A 166 6.53 -5.03 -16.24
CA PRO A 166 7.96 -4.70 -16.36
C PRO A 166 8.32 -3.40 -15.64
N GLY A 167 9.37 -3.46 -14.83
CA GLY A 167 9.63 -2.48 -13.79
C GLY A 167 11.11 -2.17 -13.54
N GLY A 168 11.35 -1.42 -12.47
CA GLY A 168 12.70 -1.12 -11.99
C GLY A 168 12.90 -1.60 -10.56
N MET A 169 13.81 -0.96 -9.82
CA MET A 169 14.12 -1.33 -8.44
C MET A 169 12.91 -1.31 -7.50
N GLY A 170 12.02 -0.31 -7.63
CA GLY A 170 10.80 -0.26 -6.81
C GLY A 170 9.86 -1.45 -7.07
N THR A 171 9.73 -1.88 -8.32
CA THR A 171 8.94 -3.07 -8.67
C THR A 171 9.58 -4.35 -8.12
N MET A 172 10.91 -4.45 -8.17
CA MET A 172 11.64 -5.60 -7.63
C MET A 172 11.54 -5.68 -6.09
N ASP A 173 11.65 -4.53 -5.42
CA ASP A 173 11.48 -4.43 -3.96
C ASP A 173 10.12 -5.00 -3.53
N GLU A 174 9.05 -4.56 -4.17
CA GLU A 174 7.68 -5.02 -3.88
C GLU A 174 7.46 -6.49 -4.27
N PHE A 175 8.00 -6.94 -5.41
CA PHE A 175 7.91 -8.34 -5.83
C PHE A 175 8.55 -9.28 -4.79
N PHE A 176 9.78 -9.02 -4.38
CA PHE A 176 10.47 -9.86 -3.41
C PHE A 176 9.89 -9.76 -2.00
N GLU A 177 9.33 -8.60 -1.63
CA GLU A 177 8.60 -8.45 -0.37
C GLU A 177 7.38 -9.36 -0.34
N VAL A 178 6.53 -9.31 -1.37
CA VAL A 178 5.33 -10.18 -1.45
C VAL A 178 5.72 -11.65 -1.49
N MET A 179 6.73 -12.03 -2.27
CA MET A 179 7.25 -13.40 -2.31
C MET A 179 7.63 -13.90 -0.92
N CYS A 180 8.39 -13.12 -0.17
CA CYS A 180 8.78 -13.47 1.20
C CYS A 180 7.57 -13.58 2.14
N MET A 181 6.59 -12.69 2.02
CA MET A 181 5.36 -12.71 2.83
C MET A 181 4.50 -13.94 2.57
N VAL A 182 4.42 -14.40 1.32
CA VAL A 182 3.69 -15.61 0.93
C VAL A 182 4.46 -16.86 1.32
N GLN A 183 5.76 -16.93 1.01
CA GLN A 183 6.64 -18.05 1.36
C GLN A 183 6.64 -18.32 2.87
N THR A 184 6.63 -17.27 3.70
CA THR A 184 6.62 -17.40 5.17
C THR A 184 5.23 -17.55 5.77
N GLY A 185 4.17 -17.61 4.95
CA GLY A 185 2.78 -17.75 5.38
C GLY A 185 2.23 -16.56 6.16
N LYS A 186 2.88 -15.39 6.10
CA LYS A 186 2.39 -14.14 6.71
C LYS A 186 1.18 -13.59 5.95
N VAL A 187 1.14 -13.85 4.66
CA VAL A 187 -0.03 -13.64 3.81
C VAL A 187 -0.32 -14.96 3.11
N THR A 188 -1.56 -15.43 3.19
CA THR A 188 -1.99 -16.72 2.62
C THR A 188 -2.99 -16.49 1.50
N ASN A 189 -2.96 -17.32 0.46
CA ASN A 189 -3.86 -17.25 -0.70
C ASN A 189 -3.79 -15.88 -1.42
N TYR A 190 -2.58 -15.45 -1.74
CA TYR A 190 -2.31 -14.15 -2.36
C TYR A 190 -1.65 -14.38 -3.72
N PRO A 191 -2.43 -14.56 -4.80
CA PRO A 191 -1.89 -14.84 -6.13
C PRO A 191 -1.00 -13.70 -6.63
N ILE A 192 0.15 -14.06 -7.18
CA ILE A 192 1.15 -13.14 -7.74
C ILE A 192 1.22 -13.40 -9.24
N VAL A 193 1.13 -12.35 -10.05
CA VAL A 193 1.28 -12.45 -11.51
C VAL A 193 2.38 -11.52 -12.00
N LEU A 194 3.27 -12.04 -12.84
CA LEU A 194 4.30 -11.32 -13.55
C LEU A 194 3.90 -11.20 -15.01
N MET A 195 3.63 -9.98 -15.46
CA MET A 195 3.27 -9.70 -16.86
C MET A 195 4.52 -9.44 -17.69
N GLY A 196 4.61 -10.07 -18.87
CA GLY A 196 5.74 -9.90 -19.81
C GLY A 196 6.78 -11.00 -19.68
N THR A 197 6.53 -12.14 -20.31
CA THR A 197 7.37 -13.36 -20.18
C THR A 197 8.83 -13.10 -20.55
N ASP A 198 9.08 -12.38 -21.64
CA ASP A 198 10.42 -12.02 -22.11
C ASP A 198 11.21 -11.23 -21.05
N TYR A 199 10.58 -10.21 -20.45
CA TYR A 199 11.21 -9.37 -19.43
C TYR A 199 11.59 -10.14 -18.16
N TRP A 200 10.69 -11.02 -17.68
CA TRP A 200 10.89 -11.76 -16.42
C TRP A 200 11.74 -13.02 -16.58
N SER A 201 11.88 -13.55 -17.80
CA SER A 201 12.54 -14.84 -18.08
C SER A 201 13.94 -14.95 -17.46
N GLY A 202 14.77 -13.91 -17.59
CA GLY A 202 16.13 -13.91 -17.06
C GLY A 202 16.18 -13.97 -15.52
N LEU A 203 15.25 -13.28 -14.85
CA LEU A 203 15.17 -13.31 -13.38
C LEU A 203 14.68 -14.67 -12.89
N VAL A 204 13.63 -15.21 -13.52
CA VAL A 204 13.06 -16.51 -13.16
C VAL A 204 14.07 -17.62 -13.35
N GLU A 205 14.82 -17.61 -14.46
CA GLU A 205 15.89 -18.59 -14.68
C GLU A 205 17.02 -18.46 -13.67
N TRP A 206 17.39 -17.23 -13.28
CA TRP A 206 18.36 -17.02 -12.21
C TRP A 206 17.86 -17.54 -10.85
N MET A 207 16.60 -17.28 -10.49
CA MET A 207 16.01 -17.79 -9.25
C MET A 207 16.01 -19.31 -9.22
N LYS A 208 15.66 -19.95 -10.35
CA LYS A 208 15.73 -21.40 -10.49
C LYS A 208 17.16 -21.94 -10.32
N ARG A 209 18.09 -21.47 -11.14
CA ARG A 209 19.47 -22.00 -11.17
C ARG A 209 20.33 -21.64 -9.97
N THR A 210 20.02 -20.53 -9.31
CA THR A 210 20.88 -20.00 -8.23
C THR A 210 20.22 -20.17 -6.88
N LEU A 211 18.95 -19.79 -6.75
CA LEU A 211 18.26 -19.87 -5.46
C LEU A 211 17.74 -21.28 -5.19
N ALA A 212 16.99 -21.87 -6.11
CA ALA A 212 16.39 -23.19 -5.90
C ALA A 212 17.44 -24.31 -5.97
N ASP A 213 18.23 -24.38 -7.06
CA ASP A 213 19.31 -25.39 -7.19
C ASP A 213 20.39 -25.23 -6.10
N GLY A 214 20.58 -24.00 -5.59
CA GLY A 214 21.50 -23.70 -4.49
C GLY A 214 20.94 -23.99 -3.08
N GLY A 215 19.66 -24.34 -2.95
CA GLY A 215 19.00 -24.63 -1.68
C GLY A 215 18.70 -23.40 -0.81
N PHE A 216 18.63 -22.20 -1.39
CA PHE A 216 18.25 -20.97 -0.70
C PHE A 216 16.74 -20.75 -0.62
N ILE A 217 15.99 -21.37 -1.53
CA ILE A 217 14.51 -21.46 -1.54
C ILE A 217 14.11 -22.89 -1.88
N ASN A 218 12.87 -23.28 -1.59
CA ASN A 218 12.33 -24.54 -2.08
C ASN A 218 12.00 -24.42 -3.57
N PRO A 219 12.17 -25.48 -4.38
CA PRO A 219 11.77 -25.46 -5.80
C PRO A 219 10.30 -25.05 -6.01
N GLU A 220 9.42 -25.45 -5.10
CA GLU A 220 7.98 -25.15 -5.11
C GLU A 220 7.68 -23.66 -4.84
N ASP A 221 8.63 -22.89 -4.29
CA ASP A 221 8.46 -21.44 -4.10
C ASP A 221 8.36 -20.71 -5.46
N LEU A 222 8.83 -21.32 -6.55
CA LEU A 222 8.64 -20.79 -7.90
C LEU A 222 7.21 -20.97 -8.44
N ASP A 223 6.39 -21.82 -7.80
CA ASP A 223 4.98 -22.01 -8.15
C ASP A 223 4.09 -20.93 -7.50
N LEU A 224 4.66 -20.04 -6.68
CA LEU A 224 3.94 -18.94 -6.00
C LEU A 224 3.47 -17.83 -6.95
N PHE A 225 4.02 -17.75 -8.16
CA PHE A 225 3.67 -16.73 -9.13
C PHE A 225 3.43 -17.31 -10.52
N LEU A 226 2.50 -16.69 -11.25
CA LEU A 226 2.27 -16.95 -12.68
C LEU A 226 3.07 -15.95 -13.52
N VAL A 227 3.73 -16.41 -14.58
CA VAL A 227 4.32 -15.53 -15.60
C VAL A 227 3.52 -15.64 -16.89
N THR A 228 2.98 -14.54 -17.40
CA THR A 228 2.13 -14.55 -18.60
C THR A 228 2.24 -13.25 -19.41
N ASP A 229 1.84 -13.31 -20.67
CA ASP A 229 1.64 -12.15 -21.55
C ASP A 229 0.15 -11.80 -21.73
N ASP A 230 -0.76 -12.65 -21.24
CA ASP A 230 -2.21 -12.52 -21.41
C ASP A 230 -2.89 -11.95 -20.15
N PRO A 231 -3.44 -10.73 -20.20
CA PRO A 231 -4.21 -10.14 -19.08
C PRO A 231 -5.42 -10.97 -18.66
N ASP A 232 -6.04 -11.71 -19.58
CA ASP A 232 -7.21 -12.53 -19.29
C ASP A 232 -6.79 -13.80 -18.53
N GLU A 233 -5.63 -14.39 -18.84
CA GLU A 233 -5.02 -15.47 -18.05
C GLU A 233 -4.65 -14.99 -16.64
N ALA A 234 -4.02 -13.82 -16.53
CA ALA A 234 -3.68 -13.20 -15.25
C ALA A 234 -4.91 -13.02 -14.36
N LEU A 235 -6.00 -12.48 -14.92
CA LEU A 235 -7.25 -12.31 -14.20
C LEU A 235 -7.88 -13.66 -13.80
N ALA A 236 -7.89 -14.64 -14.71
CA ALA A 236 -8.43 -15.97 -14.44
C ALA A 236 -7.69 -16.66 -13.28
N HIS A 237 -6.35 -16.55 -13.23
CA HIS A 237 -5.53 -17.05 -12.14
C HIS A 237 -5.93 -16.43 -10.80
N ILE A 238 -6.06 -15.10 -10.75
CA ILE A 238 -6.47 -14.37 -9.53
C ILE A 238 -7.87 -14.79 -9.08
N VAL A 239 -8.84 -14.81 -10.00
CA VAL A 239 -10.23 -15.19 -9.69
C VAL A 239 -10.32 -16.63 -9.19
N ALA A 240 -9.57 -17.56 -9.80
CA ALA A 240 -9.54 -18.95 -9.38
C ALA A 240 -8.98 -19.11 -7.96
N ALA A 241 -7.87 -18.43 -7.65
CA ALA A 241 -7.29 -18.43 -6.31
C ALA A 241 -8.26 -17.86 -5.26
N HIS A 242 -8.99 -16.80 -5.62
CA HIS A 242 -9.94 -16.14 -4.72
C HIS A 242 -11.20 -16.95 -4.41
N LYS A 243 -11.65 -17.87 -5.28
CA LYS A 243 -12.80 -18.76 -4.99
C LYS A 243 -12.58 -19.68 -3.79
N VAL A 244 -11.33 -20.00 -3.48
CA VAL A 244 -10.96 -20.87 -2.36
C VAL A 244 -10.78 -20.07 -1.06
N MET A 245 -10.89 -18.74 -1.11
CA MET A 245 -10.59 -17.87 0.03
C MET A 245 -11.74 -17.76 1.05
N SER A 246 -11.34 -17.58 2.30
CA SER A 246 -12.24 -17.29 3.43
C SER A 246 -12.37 -15.79 3.75
N ASP A 247 -11.76 -14.90 2.95
CA ASP A 247 -11.87 -13.45 3.16
C ASP A 247 -13.33 -12.99 2.91
N LYS A 248 -13.91 -12.31 3.91
CA LYS A 248 -15.29 -11.83 3.85
C LYS A 248 -15.50 -10.82 2.72
N ARG A 249 -14.47 -10.02 2.36
CA ARG A 249 -14.53 -9.06 1.24
C ARG A 249 -14.74 -9.75 -0.11
N ILE A 250 -14.36 -11.02 -0.22
CA ILE A 250 -14.52 -11.83 -1.42
C ILE A 250 -15.90 -12.52 -1.42
N ARG A 251 -16.36 -13.01 -0.27
CA ARG A 251 -17.63 -13.77 -0.15
C ARG A 251 -18.91 -12.95 -0.29
N GLU A 252 -18.94 -11.70 0.19
CA GLU A 252 -20.18 -10.88 0.19
C GLU A 252 -20.71 -10.51 -1.22
N GLN A 253 -19.94 -10.75 -2.28
CA GLN A 253 -20.37 -10.54 -3.67
C GLN A 253 -20.98 -11.78 -4.34
N GLU A 254 -20.82 -12.99 -3.80
CA GLU A 254 -21.43 -14.21 -4.38
C GLU A 254 -22.89 -14.42 -3.93
N ASP A 255 -23.30 -13.78 -2.82
CA ASP A 255 -24.65 -13.91 -2.22
C ASP A 255 -25.63 -12.79 -2.64
N LYS A 256 -25.35 -12.05 -3.72
CA LYS A 256 -26.24 -11.03 -4.31
C LYS A 256 -26.42 -11.24 -5.80
#